data_AF-A0A915PP32-F1
#
_entry.id   AF-A0A915PP32-F1
#
_cell.length_a   1.000
_cell.length_b   1.000
_cell.length_c   1.000
_cell.angle_alpha   90.00
_cell.angle_beta   90.00
_cell.angle_gamma   90.00
#
_symmetry.space_group_name_H-M   'P 1'
#
loop_
_entity.id
_entity.type
_entity.pdbx_description
1 polymer ?
#
loop_
_entity_poly.entity_id
_entity_poly.type
_entity_poly.pdbx_seq_one_letter_code
_entity_poly.pdbx_strand_id
1 'polypeptide(L)'
;MNTCAKGSSALLIYLALLSYPPETSSYLVDAPPLTDKNPVKDYPEDSSKFIGTTQEEVQQFWRHLKENRTEDSLDYHIERGSSEEDEKEEGQDDSAISEEVYAILYVFDLLRDLLTNPVEKLRPILDEEGENNWNLSLSRHTSMADSQERQNNAVSIIYDSFVNRKTFSCPRIKKDFVTGTDTGDLSPEDVGIIAAMGDSLATGAGLWPQTDIEFRGAAFPIGGDATIDGLVTIANILHEFNDKLVGVSHGMGTKLQLPYHQLNVAEGGASSSSMPSQAKELVKRLKALREVNIHNEWTMVIITIGTEEICKDCQAPNYDALLESLLILDQGIQNAFVILLGPIHVSSSYHREANLLKSRCNCSKQKSDEFMKELSREWTKAFTRLQGYFEQPFIKRRKFGVLALPMLTVTSRYPHSLFIPNRPLLNRKGHTYATKWLWNRLMTGPTYNLSLAVLSQDSYYCPSMGCPYFRTPANRQYCRLIRHVDVVKRNEEIMLGNDRPMRRSRQKLYATAGTVVVISFLTVLLIGTILYQKSKYEKRIRYGKSFLEDKEMELDSLTAKI
;
A
#
# COMPACT_ATOMS: atom_id res chain seq x y z
N MET A 1 -42.48 48.19 -26.80
CA MET A 1 -42.34 48.15 -25.33
C MET A 1 -43.07 46.92 -24.83
N ASN A 2 -42.36 45.96 -24.22
CA ASN A 2 -42.97 44.72 -23.70
C ASN A 2 -42.36 44.33 -22.35
N THR A 3 -43.27 44.13 -21.37
CA THR A 3 -43.28 43.13 -20.29
C THR A 3 -42.02 42.74 -19.51
N CYS A 4 -42.15 42.82 -18.18
CA CYS A 4 -41.23 42.30 -17.16
C CYS A 4 -40.82 40.83 -17.33
N ALA A 5 -39.55 40.53 -17.06
CA ALA A 5 -39.07 39.18 -16.77
C ALA A 5 -37.98 39.22 -15.67
N LYS A 6 -38.39 39.05 -14.40
CA LYS A 6 -37.52 38.69 -13.26
C LYS A 6 -38.40 38.26 -12.08
N GLY A 7 -38.78 36.98 -12.08
CA GLY A 7 -39.76 36.44 -11.13
C GLY A 7 -39.98 34.93 -11.27
N SER A 8 -38.93 34.18 -11.63
CA SER A 8 -38.99 32.71 -11.78
C SER A 8 -37.61 32.11 -11.57
N SER A 9 -37.32 31.72 -10.32
CA SER A 9 -36.18 30.85 -9.98
C SER A 9 -36.39 30.13 -8.63
N ALA A 10 -37.21 30.70 -7.72
CA ALA A 10 -37.52 30.10 -6.41
C ALA A 10 -38.57 28.96 -6.44
N LEU A 11 -39.33 28.77 -7.53
CA LEU A 11 -40.42 27.78 -7.58
C LEU A 11 -40.08 26.45 -8.26
N LEU A 12 -38.95 26.35 -8.96
CA LEU A 12 -38.56 25.15 -9.73
C LEU A 12 -37.74 24.13 -8.93
N ILE A 13 -37.23 24.50 -7.75
CA ILE A 13 -36.43 23.60 -6.89
C ILE A 13 -37.33 22.71 -6.00
N TYR A 14 -38.58 23.11 -5.75
CA TYR A 14 -39.47 22.41 -4.81
C TYR A 14 -40.24 21.22 -5.39
N LEU A 15 -40.18 21.00 -6.72
CA LEU A 15 -40.88 19.92 -7.42
C LEU A 15 -39.96 18.78 -7.92
N ALA A 16 -38.65 18.89 -7.72
CA ALA A 16 -37.67 17.89 -8.19
C ALA A 16 -37.28 16.82 -7.14
N LEU A 17 -37.86 16.85 -5.93
CA LEU A 17 -37.52 15.94 -4.81
C LEU A 17 -38.65 14.98 -4.40
N LEU A 18 -39.73 14.88 -5.19
CA LEU A 18 -40.88 14.00 -4.92
C LEU A 18 -41.23 13.11 -6.12
N SER A 19 -40.22 12.60 -6.82
CA SER A 19 -40.41 11.70 -7.96
C SER A 19 -39.22 10.75 -8.14
N TYR A 20 -39.28 9.55 -7.54
CA TYR A 20 -39.12 8.23 -8.19
C TYR A 20 -39.39 7.11 -7.15
N PRO A 21 -39.91 5.93 -7.53
CA PRO A 21 -40.53 4.97 -6.61
C PRO A 21 -39.58 3.86 -6.09
N PRO A 22 -39.98 3.07 -5.07
CA PRO A 22 -39.18 1.93 -4.59
C PRO A 22 -39.37 0.68 -5.46
N GLU A 23 -38.27 -0.03 -5.77
CA GLU A 23 -38.31 -1.34 -6.40
C GLU A 23 -38.71 -2.44 -5.41
N THR A 24 -39.52 -3.39 -5.88
CA THR A 24 -40.14 -4.45 -5.08
C THR A 24 -39.32 -5.74 -5.09
N SER A 25 -39.15 -6.34 -3.91
CA SER A 25 -38.71 -7.73 -3.78
C SER A 25 -39.75 -8.70 -4.32
N SER A 26 -39.31 -9.75 -5.04
CA SER A 26 -40.11 -10.95 -5.29
C SER A 26 -39.29 -12.20 -4.98
N TYR A 27 -39.78 -12.99 -4.03
CA TYR A 27 -39.35 -14.37 -3.83
C TYR A 27 -40.04 -15.24 -4.87
N LEU A 28 -39.34 -16.26 -5.40
CA LEU A 28 -39.98 -17.52 -5.76
C LEU A 28 -38.98 -18.67 -5.63
N VAL A 29 -39.51 -19.83 -5.25
CA VAL A 29 -38.83 -21.08 -4.92
C VAL A 29 -39.02 -22.03 -6.10
N ASP A 30 -38.02 -22.86 -6.44
CA ASP A 30 -38.19 -24.31 -6.66
C ASP A 30 -36.90 -25.04 -7.10
N ALA A 31 -36.86 -26.33 -6.75
CA ALA A 31 -35.88 -27.37 -7.10
C ALA A 31 -36.62 -28.74 -7.04
N PRO A 32 -36.02 -29.93 -7.33
CA PRO A 32 -34.68 -30.24 -7.84
C PRO A 32 -34.78 -30.87 -9.26
N PRO A 33 -34.55 -32.19 -9.61
CA PRO A 33 -34.05 -33.37 -8.90
C PRO A 33 -32.69 -33.94 -9.36
N LEU A 34 -32.06 -34.62 -8.39
CA LEU A 34 -30.98 -35.62 -8.40
C LEU A 34 -30.83 -36.57 -9.62
N THR A 35 -29.58 -36.98 -9.89
CA THR A 35 -29.24 -38.37 -10.28
C THR A 35 -27.86 -38.80 -9.74
N ASP A 36 -27.75 -40.04 -9.25
CA ASP A 36 -26.55 -40.68 -8.68
C ASP A 36 -25.45 -41.04 -9.69
N LYS A 37 -24.18 -41.14 -9.22
CA LYS A 37 -23.43 -42.42 -9.08
C LYS A 37 -21.94 -42.26 -8.68
N ASN A 38 -21.52 -42.99 -7.64
CA ASN A 38 -20.12 -43.42 -7.39
C ASN A 38 -19.89 -44.81 -8.05
N PRO A 39 -18.64 -45.18 -8.41
CA PRO A 39 -17.71 -45.93 -7.51
C PRO A 39 -16.25 -45.38 -7.56
N VAL A 40 -15.40 -45.40 -6.52
CA VAL A 40 -14.86 -46.46 -5.61
C VAL A 40 -13.74 -47.33 -6.23
N LYS A 41 -12.58 -47.37 -5.54
CA LYS A 41 -11.36 -48.23 -5.69
C LYS A 41 -10.38 -47.91 -6.86
N ASP A 42 -9.05 -48.08 -6.76
CA ASP A 42 -8.16 -48.70 -5.76
C ASP A 42 -6.85 -47.88 -5.53
N TYR A 43 -6.15 -48.16 -4.42
CA TYR A 43 -4.75 -47.79 -4.14
C TYR A 43 -3.93 -49.08 -3.89
N PRO A 44 -2.62 -49.09 -4.21
CA PRO A 44 -1.66 -49.90 -3.47
C PRO A 44 -0.57 -49.03 -2.79
N GLU A 45 -0.10 -49.53 -1.66
CA GLU A 45 0.98 -48.95 -0.84
C GLU A 45 2.38 -49.41 -1.28
N ASP A 46 3.38 -48.75 -0.69
CA ASP A 46 4.74 -49.23 -0.39
C ASP A 46 5.77 -49.36 -1.53
N SER A 47 6.84 -48.56 -1.39
CA SER A 47 8.21 -49.08 -1.56
C SER A 47 9.21 -48.23 -0.77
N SER A 48 9.31 -48.47 0.53
CA SER A 48 10.47 -48.03 1.31
C SER A 48 11.70 -48.91 1.02
N LYS A 49 12.71 -48.37 0.32
CA LYS A 49 14.11 -48.88 0.26
C LYS A 49 14.99 -47.99 -0.63
N PHE A 50 16.07 -47.45 -0.07
CA PHE A 50 17.47 -47.65 -0.48
C PHE A 50 18.37 -46.57 0.17
N ILE A 51 19.23 -47.00 1.09
CA ILE A 51 20.36 -46.23 1.62
C ILE A 51 21.63 -47.03 1.31
N GLY A 52 22.66 -46.33 0.83
CA GLY A 52 24.04 -46.79 0.72
C GLY A 52 24.86 -45.69 0.02
N THR A 53 25.62 -44.85 0.70
CA THR A 53 26.96 -45.07 1.30
C THR A 53 28.04 -45.54 0.33
N THR A 54 28.86 -44.60 -0.13
CA THR A 54 30.32 -44.80 -0.32
C THR A 54 31.04 -43.49 0.03
N GLN A 55 31.92 -43.52 1.03
CA GLN A 55 32.71 -42.38 1.49
C GLN A 55 34.20 -42.75 1.48
N GLU A 56 34.71 -43.19 0.33
CA GLU A 56 36.10 -43.70 0.22
C GLU A 56 36.92 -43.13 -0.96
N GLU A 57 36.30 -42.43 -1.92
CA GLU A 57 37.01 -41.93 -3.12
C GLU A 57 37.63 -40.52 -2.95
N VAL A 58 37.35 -39.82 -1.84
CA VAL A 58 37.74 -38.40 -1.66
C VAL A 58 39.18 -38.21 -1.15
N GLN A 59 39.84 -39.26 -0.65
CA GLN A 59 41.19 -39.14 -0.06
C GLN A 59 42.37 -39.19 -1.05
N GLN A 60 42.17 -39.61 -2.30
CA GLN A 60 43.24 -39.59 -3.31
C GLN A 60 43.38 -38.24 -4.04
N PHE A 61 42.32 -37.42 -4.09
CA PHE A 61 42.31 -36.16 -4.84
C PHE A 61 43.23 -35.07 -4.24
N TRP A 62 43.41 -35.06 -2.92
CA TRP A 62 44.09 -33.97 -2.20
C TRP A 62 45.64 -34.00 -2.22
N ARG A 63 46.27 -34.94 -2.94
CA ARG A 63 47.73 -34.97 -3.10
C ARG A 63 48.27 -34.29 -4.37
N HIS A 64 47.41 -33.81 -5.26
CA HIS A 64 47.83 -33.37 -6.60
C HIS A 64 47.63 -31.88 -6.92
N LEU A 65 47.34 -31.05 -5.91
CA LEU A 65 47.16 -29.59 -6.06
C LEU A 65 48.10 -28.80 -5.13
N LYS A 66 49.38 -29.11 -5.18
CA LYS A 66 50.41 -28.36 -4.46
C LYS A 66 51.70 -28.21 -5.26
N GLU A 67 51.58 -27.65 -6.47
CA GLU A 67 52.73 -27.17 -7.22
C GLU A 67 52.40 -25.91 -8.02
N ASN A 68 53.40 -25.03 -8.10
CA ASN A 68 53.49 -23.77 -8.83
C ASN A 68 52.73 -22.51 -8.35
N ARG A 69 53.52 -21.43 -8.37
CA ARG A 69 53.36 -20.05 -7.89
C ARG A 69 54.12 -19.20 -8.90
N THR A 70 53.63 -18.03 -9.31
CA THR A 70 54.47 -16.89 -9.70
C THR A 70 53.67 -15.59 -9.71
N GLU A 71 54.38 -14.49 -9.41
CA GLU A 71 53.92 -13.10 -9.43
C GLU A 71 54.07 -12.48 -10.83
N ASP A 72 53.49 -11.30 -11.07
CA ASP A 72 54.30 -10.14 -11.49
C ASP A 72 53.57 -8.78 -11.34
N SER A 73 54.34 -7.69 -11.38
CA SER A 73 53.89 -6.30 -11.18
C SER A 73 54.52 -5.32 -12.17
N LEU A 74 53.87 -4.20 -12.52
CA LEU A 74 54.57 -2.92 -12.77
C LEU A 74 53.62 -1.69 -12.76
N ASP A 75 54.22 -0.51 -12.72
CA ASP A 75 53.68 0.81 -12.41
C ASP A 75 54.30 1.88 -13.36
N TYR A 76 53.61 3.01 -13.65
CA TYR A 76 54.24 4.31 -14.04
C TYR A 76 53.23 5.50 -14.14
N HIS A 77 53.76 6.73 -14.25
CA HIS A 77 53.23 7.98 -13.69
C HIS A 77 53.23 9.20 -14.68
N ILE A 78 52.71 10.39 -14.22
CA ILE A 78 53.06 11.80 -14.64
C ILE A 78 52.42 12.33 -15.97
N GLU A 79 51.96 13.60 -16.19
CA GLU A 79 51.87 14.91 -15.46
C GLU A 79 50.78 15.88 -16.07
N ARG A 80 50.05 16.74 -15.31
CA ARG A 80 50.13 18.23 -15.01
C ARG A 80 49.53 19.32 -15.98
N GLY A 81 48.93 20.36 -15.36
CA GLY A 81 48.56 21.71 -15.88
C GLY A 81 47.08 22.10 -15.58
N SER A 82 46.68 23.00 -14.65
CA SER A 82 46.70 24.50 -14.60
C SER A 82 46.05 25.18 -15.83
N SER A 83 45.15 26.19 -15.75
CA SER A 83 44.84 27.21 -14.72
C SER A 83 43.45 27.91 -14.89
N GLU A 84 42.86 28.38 -13.77
CA GLU A 84 42.23 29.70 -13.46
C GLU A 84 41.09 30.42 -14.26
N GLU A 85 40.15 30.99 -13.46
CA GLU A 85 39.37 32.26 -13.55
C GLU A 85 38.10 32.48 -14.46
N ASP A 86 36.95 32.57 -13.76
CA ASP A 86 35.95 33.67 -13.62
C ASP A 86 34.97 34.23 -14.71
N GLU A 87 33.67 34.11 -14.32
CA GLU A 87 32.52 35.07 -14.33
C GLU A 87 31.84 35.74 -15.57
N LYS A 88 30.48 35.69 -15.50
CA LYS A 88 29.41 36.65 -15.92
C LYS A 88 29.01 36.80 -17.40
N GLU A 89 27.72 36.56 -17.73
CA GLU A 89 26.58 37.50 -17.97
C GLU A 89 26.67 38.21 -19.36
N GLU A 90 25.62 38.58 -20.12
CA GLU A 90 24.28 39.09 -19.78
C GLU A 90 23.31 39.07 -21.01
N GLY A 91 21.98 39.11 -20.77
CA GLY A 91 20.96 39.72 -21.67
C GLY A 91 20.50 39.01 -22.97
N GLN A 92 19.43 39.44 -23.66
CA GLN A 92 18.21 40.20 -23.29
C GLN A 92 17.18 40.17 -24.47
N ASP A 93 15.94 40.67 -24.24
CA ASP A 93 14.88 41.09 -25.19
C ASP A 93 14.05 40.02 -25.92
N ASP A 94 12.84 40.32 -26.42
CA ASP A 94 11.67 41.01 -25.83
C ASP A 94 10.48 40.87 -26.81
N SER A 95 9.24 41.08 -26.33
CA SER A 95 8.14 41.82 -26.99
C SER A 95 6.70 41.28 -26.83
N ALA A 96 5.89 42.14 -26.18
CA ALA A 96 4.51 42.53 -26.49
C ALA A 96 3.40 41.51 -26.83
N ILE A 97 2.27 41.65 -26.11
CA ILE A 97 0.94 41.98 -26.67
C ILE A 97 0.09 42.70 -25.58
N SER A 98 -0.90 43.47 -26.01
CA SER A 98 -1.56 44.55 -25.26
C SER A 98 -2.92 44.21 -24.61
N GLU A 99 -3.31 45.06 -23.65
CA GLU A 99 -4.69 45.43 -23.26
C GLU A 99 -5.71 44.32 -22.89
N GLU A 100 -5.63 43.83 -21.65
CA GLU A 100 -6.83 43.50 -20.84
C GLU A 100 -6.59 43.76 -19.32
N VAL A 101 -5.82 44.81 -19.01
CA VAL A 101 -5.12 44.99 -17.71
C VAL A 101 -6.00 45.55 -16.57
N TYR A 102 -7.30 45.82 -16.78
CA TYR A 102 -8.13 46.56 -15.82
C TYR A 102 -8.96 45.74 -14.81
N ALA A 103 -8.77 44.42 -14.73
CA ALA A 103 -9.52 43.54 -13.80
C ALA A 103 -8.67 42.85 -12.71
N ILE A 104 -7.34 42.76 -12.86
CA ILE A 104 -6.48 41.95 -11.97
C ILE A 104 -5.89 42.77 -10.81
N LEU A 105 -5.74 44.09 -10.98
CA LEU A 105 -5.17 44.99 -9.97
C LEU A 105 -5.97 45.08 -8.66
N TYR A 106 -7.24 44.68 -8.63
CA TYR A 106 -8.07 44.78 -7.41
C TYR A 106 -7.90 43.60 -6.43
N VAL A 107 -7.35 42.46 -6.88
CA VAL A 107 -7.10 41.30 -6.01
C VAL A 107 -5.72 41.41 -5.33
N PHE A 108 -4.79 42.16 -5.94
CA PHE A 108 -3.42 42.35 -5.45
C PHE A 108 -3.27 43.35 -4.30
N ASP A 109 -4.30 44.16 -4.00
CA ASP A 109 -4.32 45.05 -2.83
C ASP A 109 -4.84 44.34 -1.57
N LEU A 110 -5.67 43.28 -1.69
CA LEU A 110 -6.23 42.57 -0.52
C LEU A 110 -5.26 41.52 0.09
N LEU A 111 -4.25 41.10 -0.67
CA LEU A 111 -3.22 40.14 -0.22
C LEU A 111 -1.95 40.83 0.34
N ARG A 112 -1.91 42.17 0.35
CA ARG A 112 -0.75 42.95 0.81
C ARG A 112 -0.72 43.17 2.33
N ASP A 113 -1.87 43.09 3.00
CA ASP A 113 -2.01 43.32 4.45
C ASP A 113 -1.55 42.14 5.34
N LEU A 114 -1.17 40.99 4.76
CA LEU A 114 -0.87 39.78 5.53
C LEU A 114 0.61 39.53 5.83
N LEU A 115 1.56 40.27 5.22
CA LEU A 115 3.00 40.09 5.44
C LEU A 115 3.82 41.38 5.20
N THR A 116 4.24 42.10 6.27
CA THR A 116 5.66 42.46 6.58
C THR A 116 5.81 43.43 7.77
N ASN A 117 6.75 43.13 8.68
CA ASN A 117 7.13 43.87 9.90
C ASN A 117 8.21 44.95 9.63
N PRO A 118 8.46 45.97 10.50
CA PRO A 118 9.47 45.82 11.58
C PRO A 118 9.38 46.72 12.86
N VAL A 119 9.87 46.16 13.98
CA VAL A 119 10.82 46.72 14.99
C VAL A 119 10.53 48.04 15.79
N GLU A 120 10.85 47.96 17.09
CA GLU A 120 11.10 49.02 18.10
C GLU A 120 9.97 49.93 18.64
N LYS A 121 9.49 49.58 19.85
CA LYS A 121 9.39 50.56 20.95
C LYS A 121 9.48 49.97 22.38
N LEU A 122 10.65 50.19 22.99
CA LEU A 122 10.97 50.33 24.43
C LEU A 122 10.61 49.25 25.51
N ARG A 123 11.70 48.72 26.09
CA ARG A 123 11.99 48.28 27.50
C ARG A 123 11.34 49.10 28.64
N PRO A 124 11.55 48.74 29.95
CA PRO A 124 11.63 47.42 30.60
C PRO A 124 10.92 47.37 31.99
N ILE A 125 10.85 46.21 32.65
CA ILE A 125 10.96 46.11 34.13
C ILE A 125 11.92 44.96 34.46
N LEU A 126 12.79 45.20 35.44
CA LEU A 126 13.82 44.29 35.96
C LEU A 126 13.38 43.65 37.28
N ASP A 127 14.00 42.52 37.57
CA ASP A 127 14.32 41.95 38.89
C ASP A 127 13.22 41.80 39.97
N GLU A 128 13.01 40.55 40.41
CA GLU A 128 13.05 40.26 41.84
C GLU A 128 13.54 38.82 42.09
N GLU A 129 14.41 38.65 43.07
CA GLU A 129 15.03 37.37 43.46
C GLU A 129 14.11 36.54 44.38
N GLY A 130 14.32 35.23 44.44
CA GLY A 130 13.58 34.37 45.36
C GLY A 130 14.01 32.91 45.32
N GLU A 131 15.14 32.57 45.95
CA GLU A 131 15.50 31.18 46.19
C GLU A 131 14.43 30.48 47.05
N ASN A 132 14.09 29.23 46.70
CA ASN A 132 13.83 28.19 47.69
C ASN A 132 13.94 26.80 47.06
N ASN A 133 14.51 25.86 47.82
CA ASN A 133 14.94 24.54 47.37
C ASN A 133 13.82 23.47 47.53
N TRP A 134 14.12 22.25 47.07
CA TRP A 134 13.49 20.93 47.35
C TRP A 134 12.80 20.21 46.18
N ASN A 135 13.59 19.36 45.52
CA ASN A 135 13.26 18.00 45.06
C ASN A 135 11.89 17.74 44.40
N LEU A 136 11.85 17.71 43.07
CA LEU A 136 11.09 16.66 42.36
C LEU A 136 11.68 16.33 40.98
N SER A 137 11.57 15.04 40.63
CA SER A 137 11.84 14.40 39.33
C SER A 137 12.12 15.29 38.11
N LEU A 138 13.30 15.14 37.50
CA LEU A 138 13.64 15.75 36.21
C LEU A 138 12.96 15.05 35.02
N SER A 139 11.64 15.20 34.92
CA SER A 139 10.88 14.93 33.70
C SER A 139 10.84 16.21 32.86
N ARG A 140 11.91 16.51 32.12
CA ARG A 140 11.95 17.74 31.30
C ARG A 140 11.36 17.51 29.91
N HIS A 141 10.04 17.66 29.81
CA HIS A 141 9.42 18.04 28.54
C HIS A 141 9.99 19.40 28.12
N THR A 142 10.64 19.47 26.96
CA THR A 142 10.89 20.75 26.28
C THR A 142 10.05 20.77 25.01
N SER A 143 8.92 21.47 25.09
CA SER A 143 8.10 21.78 23.93
C SER A 143 8.59 23.08 23.30
N MET A 144 9.31 22.98 22.18
CA MET A 144 9.25 24.01 21.14
C MET A 144 8.69 23.34 19.89
N ALA A 145 7.60 23.90 19.40
CA ALA A 145 6.88 23.37 18.25
C ALA A 145 7.61 23.81 16.97
N ASP A 146 8.44 22.92 16.44
CA ASP A 146 8.72 22.91 15.01
C ASP A 146 7.64 22.07 14.32
N SER A 147 7.05 22.63 13.26
CA SER A 147 5.82 22.13 12.64
C SER A 147 6.09 21.03 11.61
N GLN A 148 6.74 19.96 12.06
CA GLN A 148 6.90 18.74 11.26
C GLN A 148 5.98 17.65 11.81
N GLU A 149 4.96 17.31 11.03
CA GLU A 149 3.93 16.32 11.34
C GLU A 149 4.59 14.97 11.68
N ARG A 150 4.66 14.63 12.97
CA ARG A 150 5.21 13.34 13.42
C ARG A 150 4.32 12.22 12.90
N GLN A 151 4.77 11.55 11.84
CA GLN A 151 4.18 10.30 11.39
C GLN A 151 4.33 9.25 12.50
N ASN A 152 3.31 9.16 13.35
CA ASN A 152 3.12 8.12 14.35
C ASN A 152 2.83 6.78 13.63
N ASN A 153 3.84 6.24 12.94
CA ASN A 153 3.81 4.91 12.37
C ASN A 153 3.61 3.90 13.52
N ALA A 154 2.76 2.89 13.32
CA ALA A 154 2.48 1.88 14.33
C ALA A 154 3.74 1.03 14.60
N VAL A 155 4.48 1.34 15.66
CA VAL A 155 5.72 0.63 16.02
C VAL A 155 5.43 -0.85 16.25
N SER A 156 6.25 -1.74 15.70
CA SER A 156 6.20 -3.17 16.01
C SER A 156 7.09 -3.46 17.23
N ILE A 157 6.48 -3.87 18.34
CA ILE A 157 7.22 -4.38 19.49
C ILE A 157 7.24 -5.91 19.38
N ILE A 158 8.43 -6.48 19.18
CA ILE A 158 8.62 -7.94 19.14
C ILE A 158 8.86 -8.43 20.56
N TYR A 159 8.00 -9.32 21.03
CA TYR A 159 8.09 -9.96 22.35
C TYR A 159 8.69 -11.37 22.23
N ASP A 160 8.18 -12.15 21.27
CA ASP A 160 8.53 -13.55 21.07
C ASP A 160 9.22 -13.79 19.72
N SER A 161 10.02 -14.86 19.67
CA SER A 161 10.78 -15.25 18.48
C SER A 161 11.20 -16.71 18.54
N PHE A 162 11.48 -17.31 17.38
CA PHE A 162 11.80 -18.73 17.22
C PHE A 162 13.01 -18.94 16.32
N VAL A 163 13.63 -20.12 16.37
CA VAL A 163 14.79 -20.48 15.52
C VAL A 163 14.50 -21.70 14.65
N ASN A 164 13.61 -22.57 15.12
CA ASN A 164 13.32 -23.88 14.55
C ASN A 164 11.93 -24.35 15.03
N ARG A 165 11.45 -25.50 14.58
CA ARG A 165 10.11 -26.02 14.90
C ARG A 165 9.90 -26.26 16.39
N LYS A 166 10.93 -26.75 17.09
CA LYS A 166 10.88 -27.02 18.54
C LYS A 166 10.78 -25.75 19.40
N THR A 167 11.20 -24.61 18.85
CA THR A 167 11.16 -23.28 19.50
C THR A 167 10.03 -22.41 18.95
N PHE A 168 9.17 -22.95 18.09
CA PHE A 168 8.02 -22.21 17.56
C PHE A 168 6.94 -22.06 18.64
N SER A 169 6.79 -20.84 19.14
CA SER A 169 5.80 -20.49 20.18
C SER A 169 5.03 -19.21 19.84
N CYS A 170 4.89 -18.89 18.56
CA CYS A 170 4.20 -17.67 18.13
C CYS A 170 2.70 -17.70 18.46
N PRO A 171 2.10 -16.54 18.81
CA PRO A 171 0.68 -16.49 19.14
C PRO A 171 -0.18 -16.81 17.91
N ARG A 172 -1.24 -17.58 18.16
CA ARG A 172 -2.32 -17.87 17.21
C ARG A 172 -3.55 -17.10 17.65
N ILE A 173 -4.03 -16.19 16.80
CA ILE A 173 -4.99 -15.14 17.09
C ILE A 173 -6.36 -15.36 16.43
N LYS A 174 -6.43 -16.22 15.40
CA LYS A 174 -7.61 -16.37 14.53
C LYS A 174 -8.89 -16.78 15.26
N LYS A 175 -8.75 -17.42 16.43
CA LYS A 175 -9.86 -17.80 17.32
C LYS A 175 -10.39 -16.64 18.17
N ASP A 176 -9.55 -15.66 18.48
CA ASP A 176 -9.88 -14.56 19.40
C ASP A 176 -10.25 -13.27 18.64
N PHE A 177 -9.61 -13.06 17.48
CA PHE A 177 -9.74 -11.87 16.64
C PHE A 177 -10.33 -12.17 15.27
N VAL A 178 -11.18 -11.24 14.80
CA VAL A 178 -11.60 -11.15 13.40
C VAL A 178 -10.39 -10.72 12.57
N THR A 179 -10.10 -11.49 11.54
CA THR A 179 -8.84 -11.47 10.77
C THR A 179 -9.12 -11.73 9.28
N GLY A 180 -8.21 -11.30 8.41
CA GLY A 180 -8.31 -11.54 6.96
C GLY A 180 -9.54 -10.91 6.29
N THR A 181 -10.10 -9.84 6.85
CA THR A 181 -11.22 -9.11 6.23
C THR A 181 -10.73 -8.09 5.19
N ASP A 182 -9.53 -7.54 5.38
CA ASP A 182 -8.80 -6.71 4.43
C ASP A 182 -7.27 -6.89 4.56
N THR A 183 -6.49 -6.14 3.78
CA THR A 183 -5.01 -6.24 3.77
C THR A 183 -4.33 -5.71 5.04
N GLY A 184 -5.07 -5.03 5.91
CA GLY A 184 -4.59 -4.45 7.17
C GLY A 184 -4.75 -5.37 8.38
N ASP A 185 -5.67 -6.35 8.33
CA ASP A 185 -5.92 -7.35 9.39
C ASP A 185 -5.49 -8.78 9.00
N LEU A 186 -4.63 -8.91 7.99
CA LEU A 186 -4.14 -10.18 7.47
C LEU A 186 -3.06 -10.80 8.37
N SER A 187 -3.38 -11.91 9.03
CA SER A 187 -2.44 -12.68 9.85
C SER A 187 -1.75 -13.80 9.06
N PRO A 188 -0.65 -14.37 9.57
CA PRO A 188 -0.05 -15.59 8.99
C PRO A 188 -1.01 -16.79 8.94
N GLU A 189 -1.99 -16.89 9.84
CA GLU A 189 -3.00 -17.96 9.87
C GLU A 189 -4.08 -17.83 8.78
N ASP A 190 -4.10 -16.72 8.03
CA ASP A 190 -5.07 -16.45 6.96
C ASP A 190 -4.57 -16.85 5.57
N VAL A 191 -3.27 -17.09 5.43
CA VAL A 191 -2.66 -17.50 4.16
C VAL A 191 -2.94 -18.98 3.93
N GLY A 192 -3.93 -19.27 3.09
CA GLY A 192 -4.27 -20.63 2.64
C GLY A 192 -3.48 -21.06 1.40
N ILE A 193 -3.04 -20.10 0.58
CA ILE A 193 -2.34 -20.36 -0.69
C ILE A 193 -1.07 -19.53 -0.76
N ILE A 194 0.04 -20.12 -1.19
CA ILE A 194 1.31 -19.43 -1.45
C ILE A 194 1.77 -19.64 -2.91
N ALA A 195 2.27 -18.59 -3.54
CA ALA A 195 2.70 -18.58 -4.93
C ALA A 195 3.97 -17.76 -5.14
N ALA A 196 4.70 -18.06 -6.22
CA ALA A 196 5.90 -17.31 -6.59
C ALA A 196 5.95 -16.99 -8.09
N MET A 197 6.43 -15.78 -8.39
CA MET A 197 6.81 -15.30 -9.71
C MET A 197 8.22 -14.70 -9.63
N GLY A 198 8.89 -14.53 -10.76
CA GLY A 198 10.19 -13.87 -10.80
C GLY A 198 11.24 -14.54 -11.68
N ASP A 199 12.49 -14.27 -11.32
CA ASP A 199 13.70 -14.73 -11.97
C ASP A 199 14.32 -15.98 -11.30
N SER A 200 15.55 -16.31 -11.68
CA SER A 200 16.35 -17.44 -11.19
C SER A 200 16.42 -17.56 -9.66
N LEU A 201 16.26 -16.46 -8.92
CA LEU A 201 16.26 -16.48 -7.46
C LEU A 201 14.99 -17.14 -6.89
N ALA A 202 13.83 -16.93 -7.50
CA ALA A 202 12.59 -17.62 -7.12
C ALA A 202 12.58 -19.08 -7.56
N THR A 203 13.31 -19.45 -8.63
CA THR A 203 13.38 -20.85 -9.09
C THR A 203 14.35 -21.70 -8.27
N GLY A 204 15.25 -21.09 -7.49
CA GLY A 204 16.29 -21.81 -6.75
C GLY A 204 17.38 -22.37 -7.67
N ALA A 205 17.68 -21.67 -8.76
CA ALA A 205 18.73 -22.06 -9.71
C ALA A 205 20.09 -22.22 -9.00
N GLY A 206 20.76 -23.35 -9.24
CA GLY A 206 22.11 -23.63 -8.69
C GLY A 206 22.14 -24.04 -7.21
N LEU A 207 20.99 -24.14 -6.54
CA LEU A 207 20.92 -24.70 -5.18
C LEU A 207 21.31 -26.19 -5.13
N TRP A 208 21.11 -26.93 -6.23
CA TRP A 208 21.67 -28.26 -6.39
C TRP A 208 23.15 -28.19 -6.82
N PRO A 209 24.10 -28.73 -6.04
CA PRO A 209 25.53 -28.55 -6.27
C PRO A 209 25.98 -28.89 -7.69
N GLN A 210 26.90 -28.08 -8.24
CA GLN A 210 27.54 -28.28 -9.55
C GLN A 210 26.60 -28.32 -10.77
N THR A 211 25.33 -27.92 -10.62
CA THR A 211 24.37 -27.86 -11.73
C THR A 211 23.72 -26.48 -11.84
N ASP A 212 23.02 -26.23 -12.94
CA ASP A 212 22.13 -25.08 -13.12
C ASP A 212 20.65 -25.48 -13.03
N ILE A 213 20.37 -26.62 -12.39
CA ILE A 213 19.01 -27.12 -12.17
C ILE A 213 18.28 -26.19 -11.17
N GLU A 214 17.02 -25.90 -11.49
CA GLU A 214 16.12 -25.13 -10.64
C GLU A 214 15.59 -25.99 -9.49
N PHE A 215 16.12 -25.79 -8.27
CA PHE A 215 15.68 -26.52 -7.08
C PHE A 215 14.55 -25.75 -6.37
N ARG A 216 13.38 -25.73 -7.00
CA ARG A 216 12.20 -24.98 -6.53
C ARG A 216 11.75 -25.40 -5.13
N GLY A 217 11.87 -26.68 -4.79
CA GLY A 217 11.60 -27.21 -3.45
C GLY A 217 12.52 -26.71 -2.33
N ALA A 218 13.67 -26.12 -2.67
CA ALA A 218 14.59 -25.45 -1.73
C ALA A 218 14.64 -23.91 -1.92
N ALA A 219 13.86 -23.35 -2.84
CA ALA A 219 13.84 -21.91 -3.12
C ALA A 219 13.24 -21.12 -1.96
N PHE A 220 13.78 -19.92 -1.69
CA PHE A 220 13.44 -19.15 -0.50
C PHE A 220 11.97 -18.68 -0.44
N PRO A 221 11.28 -18.36 -1.58
CA PRO A 221 9.90 -17.90 -1.52
C PRO A 221 8.96 -19.00 -1.07
N ILE A 222 8.94 -20.15 -1.76
CA ILE A 222 7.87 -21.15 -1.55
C ILE A 222 8.31 -22.63 -1.54
N GLY A 223 9.61 -22.93 -1.40
CA GLY A 223 10.09 -24.32 -1.34
C GLY A 223 9.67 -25.06 -0.07
N GLY A 224 9.30 -26.34 -0.17
CA GLY A 224 8.79 -27.15 0.96
C GLY A 224 9.45 -28.52 1.16
N ASP A 225 10.62 -28.81 0.58
CA ASP A 225 11.24 -30.16 0.62
C ASP A 225 11.86 -30.56 1.98
N ALA A 226 11.72 -29.72 3.00
CA ALA A 226 12.02 -30.06 4.39
C ALA A 226 11.15 -29.19 5.32
N THR A 227 11.17 -29.45 6.64
CA THR A 227 10.64 -28.50 7.63
C THR A 227 11.58 -27.30 7.78
N ILE A 228 11.16 -26.28 8.55
CA ILE A 228 12.00 -25.15 8.95
C ILE A 228 13.32 -25.58 9.64
N ASP A 229 13.37 -26.76 10.25
CA ASP A 229 14.59 -27.30 10.87
C ASP A 229 15.68 -27.65 9.83
N GLY A 230 15.28 -27.95 8.59
CA GLY A 230 16.17 -28.35 7.50
C GLY A 230 16.34 -27.27 6.42
N LEU A 231 15.23 -26.71 5.94
CA LEU A 231 15.22 -25.65 4.92
C LEU A 231 14.33 -24.51 5.40
N VAL A 232 14.89 -23.30 5.48
CA VAL A 232 14.12 -22.13 5.90
C VAL A 232 13.65 -21.37 4.66
N THR A 233 12.36 -21.50 4.37
CA THR A 233 11.63 -20.81 3.29
C THR A 233 10.41 -20.10 3.90
N ILE A 234 9.78 -19.16 3.18
CA ILE A 234 8.56 -18.52 3.70
C ILE A 234 7.41 -19.54 3.80
N ALA A 235 7.29 -20.46 2.84
CA ALA A 235 6.34 -21.57 2.94
C ALA A 235 6.51 -22.39 4.22
N ASN A 236 7.74 -22.76 4.58
CA ASN A 236 8.01 -23.56 5.78
C ASN A 236 7.76 -22.81 7.08
N ILE A 237 7.95 -21.49 7.11
CA ILE A 237 7.56 -20.69 8.27
C ILE A 237 6.03 -20.59 8.36
N LEU A 238 5.33 -20.33 7.24
CA LEU A 238 3.87 -20.27 7.19
C LEU A 238 3.21 -21.61 7.56
N HIS A 239 3.84 -22.74 7.23
CA HIS A 239 3.34 -24.06 7.57
C HIS A 239 3.22 -24.30 9.09
N GLU A 240 4.03 -23.64 9.93
CA GLU A 240 3.88 -23.69 11.39
C GLU A 240 2.69 -22.84 11.91
N PHE A 241 2.11 -21.97 11.07
CA PHE A 241 0.84 -21.25 11.34
C PHE A 241 -0.36 -21.96 10.71
N ASN A 242 -0.23 -22.45 9.48
CA ASN A 242 -1.28 -23.15 8.72
C ASN A 242 -0.72 -24.42 8.05
N ASP A 243 -1.10 -25.59 8.58
CA ASP A 243 -0.68 -26.90 8.09
C ASP A 243 -1.30 -27.31 6.75
N LYS A 244 -2.30 -26.56 6.26
CA LYS A 244 -3.02 -26.79 4.99
C LYS A 244 -2.60 -25.84 3.87
N LEU A 245 -1.38 -25.29 3.93
CA LEU A 245 -0.86 -24.36 2.95
C LEU A 245 -0.71 -25.00 1.55
N VAL A 246 -1.47 -24.51 0.56
CA VAL A 246 -1.44 -25.00 -0.83
C VAL A 246 -0.50 -24.16 -1.70
N GLY A 247 0.06 -24.76 -2.76
CA GLY A 247 0.87 -24.06 -3.76
C GLY A 247 2.39 -24.13 -3.56
N VAL A 248 2.82 -24.73 -2.45
CA VAL A 248 4.21 -25.02 -2.08
C VAL A 248 4.95 -25.76 -3.20
N SER A 249 6.23 -25.41 -3.41
CA SER A 249 7.09 -26.09 -4.39
C SER A 249 7.79 -27.30 -3.80
N HIS A 250 7.89 -28.36 -4.60
CA HIS A 250 8.60 -29.58 -4.27
C HIS A 250 9.43 -30.11 -5.43
N GLY A 251 10.63 -30.59 -5.11
CA GLY A 251 11.56 -31.17 -6.05
C GLY A 251 12.32 -30.16 -6.92
N MET A 252 12.90 -30.70 -7.99
CA MET A 252 13.76 -30.01 -8.93
C MET A 252 13.16 -30.06 -10.34
N GLY A 253 13.22 -28.94 -11.06
CA GLY A 253 12.73 -28.84 -12.44
C GLY A 253 12.11 -27.50 -12.78
N THR A 254 11.82 -27.31 -14.07
CA THR A 254 11.15 -26.12 -14.59
C THR A 254 9.66 -26.10 -14.23
N LYS A 255 9.02 -24.92 -14.32
CA LYS A 255 7.57 -24.77 -14.15
C LYS A 255 6.72 -25.69 -15.06
N LEU A 256 7.29 -26.19 -16.17
CA LEU A 256 6.64 -27.09 -17.12
C LEU A 256 6.78 -28.57 -16.75
N GLN A 257 7.80 -28.92 -15.95
CA GLN A 257 8.07 -30.29 -15.50
C GLN A 257 7.42 -30.59 -14.14
N LEU A 258 7.23 -29.57 -13.29
CA LEU A 258 6.62 -29.74 -11.98
C LEU A 258 5.07 -29.69 -12.03
N PRO A 259 4.37 -30.37 -11.09
CA PRO A 259 2.92 -30.44 -11.05
C PRO A 259 2.21 -29.08 -11.04
N TYR A 260 1.02 -29.04 -11.66
CA TYR A 260 0.25 -27.81 -11.88
C TYR A 260 -0.27 -27.15 -10.59
N HIS A 261 -0.39 -27.92 -9.50
CA HIS A 261 -0.74 -27.40 -8.17
C HIS A 261 0.40 -26.64 -7.50
N GLN A 262 1.66 -26.81 -7.94
CA GLN A 262 2.77 -26.01 -7.44
C GLN A 262 2.77 -24.64 -8.15
N LEU A 263 2.72 -23.57 -7.34
CA LEU A 263 2.46 -22.20 -7.81
C LEU A 263 3.72 -21.35 -7.97
N ASN A 264 4.90 -21.97 -8.06
CA ASN A 264 6.12 -21.28 -8.46
C ASN A 264 6.21 -21.25 -9.99
N VAL A 265 5.73 -20.16 -10.57
CA VAL A 265 5.75 -19.92 -12.03
C VAL A 265 6.93 -19.04 -12.47
N ALA A 266 7.86 -18.72 -11.56
CA ALA A 266 9.10 -18.03 -11.88
C ALA A 266 9.92 -18.78 -12.96
N GLU A 267 10.81 -18.09 -13.66
CA GLU A 267 11.59 -18.65 -14.76
C GLU A 267 13.05 -18.23 -14.65
N GLY A 268 13.99 -19.17 -14.82
CA GLY A 268 15.41 -18.85 -14.91
C GLY A 268 15.68 -17.83 -16.02
N GLY A 269 16.40 -16.76 -15.68
CA GLY A 269 16.76 -15.70 -16.61
C GLY A 269 15.65 -14.70 -16.96
N ALA A 270 14.49 -14.73 -16.31
CA ALA A 270 13.40 -13.78 -16.56
C ALA A 270 13.76 -12.32 -16.18
N SER A 271 13.24 -11.38 -16.98
CA SER A 271 13.26 -9.93 -16.72
C SER A 271 11.85 -9.41 -16.40
N SER A 272 11.74 -8.19 -15.90
CA SER A 272 10.48 -7.48 -15.61
C SER A 272 9.48 -7.51 -16.78
N SER A 273 9.96 -7.45 -18.02
CA SER A 273 9.14 -7.57 -19.24
C SER A 273 8.41 -8.92 -19.40
N SER A 274 8.88 -9.98 -18.73
CA SER A 274 8.23 -11.30 -18.76
C SER A 274 7.12 -11.49 -17.72
N MET A 275 7.03 -10.59 -16.72
CA MET A 275 6.10 -10.74 -15.59
C MET A 275 4.62 -10.84 -15.98
N PRO A 276 4.09 -10.18 -17.03
CA PRO A 276 2.72 -10.40 -17.49
C PRO A 276 2.42 -11.84 -17.92
N SER A 277 3.41 -12.52 -18.52
CA SER A 277 3.28 -13.93 -18.93
C SER A 277 3.19 -14.85 -17.71
N GLN A 278 4.05 -14.63 -16.71
CA GLN A 278 4.01 -15.36 -15.46
C GLN A 278 2.73 -15.09 -14.66
N ALA A 279 2.22 -13.85 -14.62
CA ALA A 279 0.95 -13.52 -13.98
C ALA A 279 -0.23 -14.27 -14.63
N LYS A 280 -0.27 -14.30 -15.98
CA LYS A 280 -1.28 -15.06 -16.75
C LYS A 280 -1.23 -16.56 -16.42
N GLU A 281 -0.04 -17.16 -16.36
CA GLU A 281 0.14 -18.57 -16.00
C GLU A 281 -0.19 -18.86 -14.52
N LEU A 282 0.13 -17.95 -13.58
CA LEU A 282 -0.25 -18.10 -12.17
C LEU A 282 -1.78 -18.09 -11.99
N VAL A 283 -2.47 -17.11 -12.58
CA VAL A 283 -3.94 -17.04 -12.53
C VAL A 283 -4.58 -18.28 -13.17
N LYS A 284 -3.99 -18.81 -14.25
CA LYS A 284 -4.42 -20.05 -14.90
C LYS A 284 -4.21 -21.29 -14.01
N ARG A 285 -3.11 -21.36 -13.24
CA ARG A 285 -2.88 -22.42 -12.23
C ARG A 285 -3.84 -22.34 -11.06
N LEU A 286 -3.99 -21.16 -10.46
CA LEU A 286 -4.93 -20.92 -9.36
C LEU A 286 -6.35 -21.38 -9.73
N LYS A 287 -6.84 -21.03 -10.92
CA LYS A 287 -8.17 -21.44 -11.42
C LYS A 287 -8.32 -22.95 -11.67
N ALA A 288 -7.21 -23.70 -11.74
CA ALA A 288 -7.22 -25.15 -11.91
C ALA A 288 -7.10 -25.92 -10.58
N LEU A 289 -6.80 -25.24 -9.46
CA LEU A 289 -6.73 -25.88 -8.15
C LEU A 289 -8.09 -26.48 -7.75
N ARG A 290 -8.05 -27.70 -7.23
CA ARG A 290 -9.22 -28.43 -6.70
C ARG A 290 -9.16 -28.69 -5.20
N GLU A 291 -7.95 -28.60 -4.64
CA GLU A 291 -7.66 -28.84 -3.22
C GLU A 291 -8.26 -27.77 -2.29
N VAL A 292 -8.55 -26.58 -2.82
CA VAL A 292 -8.87 -25.39 -2.02
C VAL A 292 -9.82 -24.44 -2.76
N ASN A 293 -10.70 -23.76 -2.02
CA ASN A 293 -11.56 -22.72 -2.59
C ASN A 293 -10.82 -21.38 -2.66
N ILE A 294 -10.29 -21.05 -3.84
CA ILE A 294 -9.53 -19.83 -4.14
C ILE A 294 -10.28 -18.51 -3.88
N HIS A 295 -11.60 -18.53 -3.71
CA HIS A 295 -12.40 -17.34 -3.37
C HIS A 295 -12.44 -17.06 -1.86
N ASN A 296 -12.20 -18.07 -1.02
CA ASN A 296 -12.29 -17.98 0.43
C ASN A 296 -10.93 -17.78 1.10
N GLU A 297 -9.88 -18.40 0.57
CA GLU A 297 -8.52 -18.28 1.11
C GLU A 297 -7.82 -16.99 0.65
N TRP A 298 -6.83 -16.55 1.42
CA TRP A 298 -5.85 -15.56 0.96
C TRP A 298 -4.69 -16.22 0.23
N THR A 299 -4.34 -15.64 -0.92
CA THR A 299 -3.16 -15.99 -1.70
C THR A 299 -2.02 -15.01 -1.40
N MET A 300 -0.91 -15.50 -0.83
CA MET A 300 0.34 -14.74 -0.75
C MET A 300 1.14 -14.98 -2.04
N VAL A 301 1.40 -13.92 -2.81
CA VAL A 301 2.20 -13.99 -4.05
C VAL A 301 3.53 -13.29 -3.82
N ILE A 302 4.64 -14.02 -3.84
CA ILE A 302 5.98 -13.46 -3.69
C ILE A 302 6.60 -13.33 -5.09
N ILE A 303 6.81 -12.09 -5.56
CA ILE A 303 7.41 -11.79 -6.85
C ILE A 303 8.86 -11.36 -6.61
N THR A 304 9.87 -12.06 -7.15
CA THR A 304 11.29 -11.67 -7.02
C THR A 304 11.91 -11.39 -8.38
N ILE A 305 12.15 -10.13 -8.73
CA ILE A 305 12.56 -9.76 -10.08
C ILE A 305 13.64 -8.69 -10.09
N GLY A 306 14.47 -8.72 -11.14
CA GLY A 306 15.48 -7.71 -11.42
C GLY A 306 16.91 -8.08 -11.08
N THR A 307 17.15 -9.22 -10.42
CA THR A 307 18.53 -9.69 -10.18
C THR A 307 19.20 -10.04 -11.50
N GLU A 308 18.45 -10.70 -12.39
CA GLU A 308 18.90 -11.00 -13.76
C GLU A 308 19.13 -9.72 -14.59
N GLU A 309 18.19 -8.76 -14.56
CA GLU A 309 18.27 -7.49 -15.33
C GLU A 309 19.46 -6.62 -14.90
N ILE A 310 19.70 -6.50 -13.59
CA ILE A 310 20.87 -5.79 -13.10
C ILE A 310 22.17 -6.49 -13.54
N CYS A 311 22.18 -7.81 -13.60
CA CYS A 311 23.39 -8.58 -13.83
C CYS A 311 23.77 -8.78 -15.30
N LYS A 312 22.78 -8.95 -16.17
CA LYS A 312 22.96 -9.10 -17.62
C LYS A 312 23.08 -7.75 -18.32
N ASP A 313 22.15 -6.85 -18.05
CA ASP A 313 21.92 -5.66 -18.89
C ASP A 313 22.12 -4.32 -18.15
N CYS A 314 22.17 -4.36 -16.81
CA CYS A 314 22.14 -3.19 -15.92
C CYS A 314 20.97 -2.24 -16.19
N GLN A 315 19.78 -2.77 -16.46
CA GLN A 315 18.61 -1.96 -16.84
C GLN A 315 17.67 -1.67 -15.67
N ALA A 316 17.02 -0.50 -15.74
CA ALA A 316 15.87 -0.14 -14.94
C ALA A 316 14.69 -1.09 -15.22
N PRO A 317 13.74 -1.28 -14.27
CA PRO A 317 12.62 -2.17 -14.49
C PRO A 317 11.68 -1.63 -15.56
N ASN A 318 11.13 -2.52 -16.39
CA ASN A 318 9.97 -2.23 -17.23
C ASN A 318 8.74 -2.03 -16.34
N TYR A 319 8.50 -0.77 -15.96
CA TYR A 319 7.41 -0.36 -15.10
C TYR A 319 6.03 -0.79 -15.65
N ASP A 320 5.82 -0.68 -16.97
CA ASP A 320 4.52 -0.96 -17.58
C ASP A 320 4.21 -2.47 -17.59
N ALA A 321 5.20 -3.32 -17.83
CA ALA A 321 5.04 -4.77 -17.69
C ALA A 321 4.84 -5.21 -16.23
N LEU A 322 5.50 -4.57 -15.26
CA LEU A 322 5.23 -4.79 -13.85
C LEU A 322 3.79 -4.37 -13.48
N LEU A 323 3.33 -3.21 -13.97
CA LEU A 323 1.97 -2.74 -13.76
C LEU A 323 0.94 -3.67 -14.40
N GLU A 324 1.12 -4.09 -15.66
CA GLU A 324 0.25 -5.08 -16.33
C GLU A 324 0.20 -6.38 -15.51
N SER A 325 1.35 -6.89 -15.04
CA SER A 325 1.39 -8.10 -14.22
C SER A 325 0.59 -7.99 -12.92
N LEU A 326 0.67 -6.85 -12.21
CA LEU A 326 -0.10 -6.61 -10.99
C LEU A 326 -1.60 -6.43 -11.27
N LEU A 327 -1.97 -5.79 -12.40
CA LEU A 327 -3.36 -5.67 -12.84
C LEU A 327 -3.97 -7.04 -13.20
N ILE A 328 -3.20 -7.93 -13.84
CA ILE A 328 -3.61 -9.32 -14.12
C ILE A 328 -3.86 -10.08 -12.81
N LEU A 329 -3.00 -9.90 -11.79
CA LEU A 329 -3.19 -10.52 -10.48
C LEU A 329 -4.41 -9.94 -9.74
N ASP A 330 -4.63 -8.62 -9.77
CA ASP A 330 -5.81 -7.99 -9.16
C ASP A 330 -7.12 -8.52 -9.77
N GLN A 331 -7.20 -8.54 -11.09
CA GLN A 331 -8.38 -9.07 -11.80
C GLN A 331 -8.51 -10.59 -11.66
N GLY A 332 -7.40 -11.31 -11.53
CA GLY A 332 -7.35 -12.77 -11.52
C GLY A 332 -7.54 -13.43 -10.16
N ILE A 333 -7.29 -12.73 -9.05
CA ILE A 333 -7.25 -13.27 -7.69
C ILE A 333 -8.18 -12.46 -6.77
N GLN A 334 -9.05 -13.16 -6.03
CA GLN A 334 -10.08 -12.53 -5.21
C GLN A 334 -9.52 -11.88 -3.93
N ASN A 335 -8.67 -12.64 -3.22
CA ASN A 335 -7.98 -12.22 -1.99
C ASN A 335 -6.47 -12.43 -2.18
N ALA A 336 -5.71 -11.36 -2.36
CA ALA A 336 -4.28 -11.44 -2.61
C ALA A 336 -3.46 -10.47 -1.76
N PHE A 337 -2.36 -10.98 -1.23
CA PHE A 337 -1.27 -10.17 -0.69
C PHE A 337 -0.03 -10.39 -1.55
N VAL A 338 0.26 -9.40 -2.40
CA VAL A 338 1.37 -9.43 -3.34
C VAL A 338 2.58 -8.73 -2.73
N ILE A 339 3.68 -9.47 -2.60
CA ILE A 339 4.96 -8.96 -2.11
C ILE A 339 5.88 -8.84 -3.32
N LEU A 340 6.16 -7.61 -3.75
CA LEU A 340 7.02 -7.32 -4.89
C LEU A 340 8.43 -7.01 -4.39
N LEU A 341 9.34 -7.97 -4.56
CA LEU A 341 10.75 -7.88 -4.22
C LEU A 341 11.60 -7.54 -5.43
N GLY A 342 12.43 -6.50 -5.27
CA GLY A 342 13.39 -6.11 -6.29
C GLY A 342 14.73 -6.85 -6.18
N PRO A 343 15.75 -6.37 -6.91
CA PRO A 343 17.07 -7.01 -7.00
C PRO A 343 17.74 -7.27 -5.64
N ILE A 344 18.58 -8.31 -5.58
CA ILE A 344 19.34 -8.59 -4.37
C ILE A 344 20.44 -7.57 -4.11
N HIS A 345 20.53 -7.12 -2.87
CA HIS A 345 21.59 -6.27 -2.36
C HIS A 345 22.29 -7.00 -1.22
N VAL A 346 23.36 -7.72 -1.54
CA VAL A 346 24.11 -8.49 -0.55
C VAL A 346 25.33 -7.69 -0.13
N SER A 347 25.45 -7.34 1.14
CA SER A 347 26.52 -6.44 1.60
C SER A 347 27.16 -6.88 2.92
N SER A 348 28.35 -6.33 3.19
CA SER A 348 29.04 -6.55 4.45
C SER A 348 28.35 -5.80 5.58
N SER A 349 28.27 -6.38 6.78
CA SER A 349 27.78 -5.68 7.97
C SER A 349 28.54 -4.36 8.24
N TYR A 350 29.81 -4.28 7.81
CA TYR A 350 30.70 -3.12 7.94
C TYR A 350 30.63 -2.14 6.75
N HIS A 351 30.34 -2.64 5.54
CA HIS A 351 30.26 -1.84 4.30
C HIS A 351 28.95 -2.16 3.59
N ARG A 352 27.89 -1.46 3.98
CA ARG A 352 26.51 -1.83 3.60
C ARG A 352 26.08 -1.26 2.26
N GLU A 353 26.67 -0.16 1.82
CA GLU A 353 26.44 0.43 0.50
C GLU A 353 27.02 -0.43 -0.63
N ALA A 354 28.10 -1.17 -0.36
CA ALA A 354 28.76 -2.02 -1.33
C ALA A 354 27.95 -3.31 -1.58
N ASN A 355 27.28 -3.39 -2.74
CA ASN A 355 26.60 -4.60 -3.19
C ASN A 355 27.61 -5.60 -3.80
N LEU A 356 27.82 -6.74 -3.13
CA LEU A 356 28.65 -7.84 -3.63
C LEU A 356 28.13 -8.46 -4.93
N LEU A 357 26.86 -8.24 -5.30
CA LEU A 357 26.34 -8.62 -6.61
C LEU A 357 27.12 -7.93 -7.74
N LYS A 358 27.52 -6.66 -7.53
CA LYS A 358 28.19 -5.84 -8.55
C LYS A 358 29.41 -6.53 -9.15
N SER A 359 30.31 -7.03 -8.30
CA SER A 359 31.57 -7.66 -8.74
C SER A 359 31.41 -9.07 -9.33
N ARG A 360 30.21 -9.65 -9.21
CA ARG A 360 29.86 -11.01 -9.68
C ARG A 360 29.11 -11.02 -11.02
N CYS A 361 28.67 -9.85 -11.49
CA CYS A 361 27.81 -9.74 -12.67
C CYS A 361 28.51 -9.06 -13.84
N ASN A 362 28.34 -9.64 -15.03
CA ASN A 362 29.11 -9.26 -16.23
C ASN A 362 28.93 -7.78 -16.60
N CYS A 363 27.70 -7.28 -16.55
CA CYS A 363 27.44 -5.86 -16.79
C CYS A 363 27.86 -5.02 -15.58
N SER A 364 27.35 -5.33 -14.38
CA SER A 364 27.49 -4.48 -13.20
C SER A 364 28.96 -4.26 -12.78
N LYS A 365 29.83 -5.26 -13.00
CA LYS A 365 31.27 -5.18 -12.68
C LYS A 365 31.99 -4.07 -13.45
N GLN A 366 31.52 -3.72 -14.64
CA GLN A 366 32.12 -2.72 -15.52
C GLN A 366 31.59 -1.29 -15.28
N LYS A 367 30.54 -1.14 -14.46
CA LYS A 367 29.91 0.16 -14.19
C LYS A 367 30.56 0.88 -13.01
N SER A 368 30.47 2.21 -12.97
CA SER A 368 30.83 3.00 -11.79
C SER A 368 29.85 2.73 -10.63
N ASP A 369 30.28 2.98 -9.39
CA ASP A 369 29.39 2.83 -8.24
C ASP A 369 28.23 3.85 -8.28
N GLU A 370 28.48 5.05 -8.84
CA GLU A 370 27.45 6.07 -9.02
C GLU A 370 26.36 5.64 -10.00
N PHE A 371 26.73 5.01 -11.12
CA PHE A 371 25.76 4.42 -12.04
C PHE A 371 24.91 3.34 -11.34
N MET A 372 25.52 2.51 -10.50
CA MET A 372 24.79 1.46 -9.75
C MET A 372 23.87 2.04 -8.66
N LYS A 373 24.26 3.18 -8.04
CA LYS A 373 23.40 3.93 -7.11
C LYS A 373 22.19 4.53 -7.84
N GLU A 374 22.39 5.15 -9.01
CA GLU A 374 21.29 5.70 -9.81
C GLU A 374 20.34 4.61 -10.28
N LEU A 375 20.87 3.50 -10.81
CA LEU A 375 20.05 2.34 -11.19
C LEU A 375 19.21 1.82 -10.01
N SER A 376 19.80 1.74 -8.81
CA SER A 376 19.07 1.35 -7.59
C SER A 376 17.97 2.37 -7.20
N ARG A 377 18.18 3.67 -7.52
CA ARG A 377 17.18 4.73 -7.36
C ARG A 377 16.04 4.59 -8.36
N GLU A 378 16.31 4.20 -9.61
CA GLU A 378 15.28 3.92 -10.61
C GLU A 378 14.39 2.74 -10.21
N TRP A 379 14.99 1.62 -9.77
CA TRP A 379 14.26 0.48 -9.19
C TRP A 379 13.39 0.92 -8.00
N THR A 380 13.94 1.74 -7.10
CA THR A 380 13.21 2.31 -5.94
C THR A 380 12.04 3.19 -6.35
N LYS A 381 12.23 4.06 -7.34
CA LYS A 381 11.19 4.96 -7.87
C LYS A 381 10.05 4.17 -8.53
N ALA A 382 10.38 3.18 -9.37
CA ALA A 382 9.40 2.33 -10.02
C ALA A 382 8.55 1.55 -9.01
N PHE A 383 9.19 0.89 -8.04
CA PHE A 383 8.50 0.08 -7.02
C PHE A 383 7.62 0.93 -6.10
N THR A 384 8.10 2.11 -5.70
CA THR A 384 7.32 3.06 -4.90
C THR A 384 6.09 3.56 -5.68
N ARG A 385 6.25 3.83 -6.98
CA ARG A 385 5.14 4.23 -7.87
C ARG A 385 4.11 3.11 -8.06
N LEU A 386 4.55 1.86 -8.23
CA LEU A 386 3.66 0.69 -8.33
C LEU A 386 2.84 0.52 -7.05
N GLN A 387 3.47 0.55 -5.87
CA GLN A 387 2.72 0.48 -4.60
C GLN A 387 1.75 1.66 -4.45
N GLY A 388 2.20 2.88 -4.77
CA GLY A 388 1.37 4.08 -4.71
C GLY A 388 0.15 4.04 -5.63
N TYR A 389 0.23 3.33 -6.77
CA TYR A 389 -0.89 3.13 -7.70
C TYR A 389 -2.03 2.31 -7.05
N PHE A 390 -1.70 1.17 -6.41
CA PHE A 390 -2.69 0.31 -5.77
C PHE A 390 -3.25 0.86 -4.44
N GLU A 391 -2.64 1.91 -3.89
CA GLU A 391 -3.15 2.61 -2.70
C GLU A 391 -4.08 3.80 -3.02
N GLN A 392 -4.28 4.14 -4.30
CA GLN A 392 -5.18 5.25 -4.70
C GLN A 392 -6.66 4.92 -4.38
N PRO A 393 -7.47 5.88 -3.88
CA PRO A 393 -8.83 5.59 -3.40
C PRO A 393 -9.78 4.87 -4.36
N PHE A 394 -9.62 5.07 -5.67
CA PHE A 394 -10.45 4.47 -6.73
C PHE A 394 -9.90 3.14 -7.28
N ILE A 395 -8.63 2.82 -7.01
CA ILE A 395 -7.97 1.58 -7.42
C ILE A 395 -7.92 0.58 -6.25
N LYS A 396 -7.74 1.10 -5.03
CA LYS A 396 -7.53 0.32 -3.81
C LYS A 396 -8.69 -0.62 -3.51
N ARG A 397 -8.42 -1.91 -3.55
CA ARG A 397 -9.33 -2.97 -3.12
C ARG A 397 -8.99 -3.44 -1.71
N ARG A 398 -10.01 -3.67 -0.88
CA ARG A 398 -9.82 -4.16 0.51
C ARG A 398 -9.05 -5.47 0.59
N LYS A 399 -9.28 -6.38 -0.36
CA LYS A 399 -8.67 -7.71 -0.40
C LYS A 399 -7.58 -7.89 -1.47
N PHE A 400 -7.02 -6.80 -1.99
CA PHE A 400 -5.83 -6.85 -2.85
C PHE A 400 -4.82 -5.83 -2.36
N GLY A 401 -3.67 -6.29 -1.88
CA GLY A 401 -2.63 -5.43 -1.31
C GLY A 401 -1.28 -5.69 -1.95
N VAL A 402 -0.58 -4.62 -2.30
CA VAL A 402 0.80 -4.68 -2.81
C VAL A 402 1.74 -4.13 -1.74
N LEU A 403 2.73 -4.91 -1.35
CA LEU A 403 3.88 -4.44 -0.58
C LEU A 403 5.12 -4.48 -1.49
N ALA A 404 5.61 -3.30 -1.88
CA ALA A 404 6.83 -3.19 -2.66
C ALA A 404 8.04 -3.02 -1.74
N LEU A 405 9.02 -3.91 -1.89
CA LEU A 405 10.32 -3.84 -1.23
C LEU A 405 11.39 -3.73 -2.34
N PRO A 406 11.84 -2.51 -2.69
CA PRO A 406 12.65 -2.27 -3.89
C PRO A 406 13.97 -3.03 -4.01
N MET A 407 14.51 -3.53 -2.90
CA MET A 407 15.72 -4.34 -2.87
C MET A 407 15.62 -5.39 -1.76
N LEU A 408 16.03 -6.61 -2.07
CA LEU A 408 16.19 -7.69 -1.09
C LEU A 408 17.57 -7.54 -0.41
N THR A 409 17.61 -6.84 0.73
CA THR A 409 18.83 -6.35 1.37
C THR A 409 19.40 -7.32 2.41
N VAL A 410 20.39 -8.13 2.02
CA VAL A 410 20.97 -9.17 2.88
C VAL A 410 22.33 -8.75 3.41
N THR A 411 22.42 -8.42 4.70
CA THR A 411 23.66 -8.07 5.39
C THR A 411 24.30 -9.27 6.09
N SER A 412 25.63 -9.35 6.09
CA SER A 412 26.38 -10.42 6.78
C SER A 412 27.81 -10.00 7.11
N ARG A 413 28.39 -10.57 8.18
CA ARG A 413 29.84 -10.48 8.45
C ARG A 413 30.69 -11.22 7.41
N TYR A 414 30.11 -12.24 6.76
CA TYR A 414 30.77 -13.07 5.75
C TYR A 414 29.91 -13.18 4.49
N PRO A 415 29.66 -12.07 3.77
CA PRO A 415 28.66 -12.00 2.70
C PRO A 415 29.04 -12.85 1.48
N HIS A 416 30.33 -13.03 1.21
CA HIS A 416 30.80 -13.95 0.14
C HIS A 416 30.32 -15.39 0.34
N SER A 417 30.11 -15.83 1.60
CA SER A 417 29.62 -17.19 1.92
C SER A 417 28.14 -17.43 1.62
N LEU A 418 27.40 -16.41 1.18
CA LEU A 418 25.97 -16.49 0.86
C LEU A 418 25.70 -16.82 -0.61
N PHE A 419 26.71 -16.71 -1.47
CA PHE A 419 26.61 -16.99 -2.89
C PHE A 419 27.24 -18.33 -3.25
N ILE A 420 26.88 -18.85 -4.43
CA ILE A 420 27.64 -19.88 -5.12
C ILE A 420 29.00 -19.29 -5.55
N PRO A 421 30.12 -20.03 -5.49
CA PRO A 421 31.41 -19.56 -5.98
C PRO A 421 31.34 -19.11 -7.44
N ASN A 422 31.93 -17.94 -7.75
CA ASN A 422 32.03 -17.35 -9.09
C ASN A 422 30.71 -17.15 -9.86
N ARG A 423 29.55 -17.29 -9.21
CA ARG A 423 28.22 -17.09 -9.80
C ARG A 423 27.46 -15.97 -9.07
N PRO A 424 26.55 -15.26 -9.75
CA PRO A 424 25.70 -14.22 -9.15
C PRO A 424 24.45 -14.77 -8.45
N LEU A 425 24.45 -16.07 -8.11
CA LEU A 425 23.32 -16.78 -7.51
C LEU A 425 23.58 -17.04 -6.02
N LEU A 426 22.52 -16.91 -5.21
CA LEU A 426 22.59 -17.27 -3.79
C LEU A 426 22.71 -18.80 -3.63
N ASN A 427 23.47 -19.24 -2.65
CA ASN A 427 23.49 -20.64 -2.22
C ASN A 427 22.41 -20.89 -1.15
N ARG A 428 22.27 -22.12 -0.65
CA ARG A 428 21.29 -22.50 0.39
C ARG A 428 21.34 -21.59 1.65
N LYS A 429 22.52 -21.14 2.05
CA LYS A 429 22.71 -20.20 3.17
C LYS A 429 22.25 -18.79 2.80
N GLY A 430 22.53 -18.32 1.58
CA GLY A 430 21.98 -17.07 1.06
C GLY A 430 20.46 -17.07 0.98
N HIS A 431 19.86 -18.17 0.50
CA HIS A 431 18.41 -18.36 0.51
C HIS A 431 17.82 -18.30 1.93
N THR A 432 18.44 -18.98 2.91
CA THR A 432 18.04 -18.90 4.32
C THR A 432 18.07 -17.46 4.86
N TYR A 433 19.09 -16.68 4.51
CA TYR A 433 19.17 -15.27 4.91
C TYR A 433 18.11 -14.40 4.21
N ALA A 434 17.81 -14.66 2.93
CA ALA A 434 16.75 -13.98 2.19
C ALA A 434 15.37 -14.25 2.81
N THR A 435 15.06 -15.51 3.14
CA THR A 435 13.86 -15.89 3.91
C THR A 435 13.77 -15.12 5.21
N LYS A 436 14.84 -15.14 6.00
CA LYS A 436 14.85 -14.51 7.33
C LYS A 436 14.68 -13.00 7.27
N TRP A 437 15.37 -12.33 6.35
CA TRP A 437 15.20 -10.91 6.12
C TRP A 437 13.76 -10.60 5.74
N LEU A 438 13.18 -11.34 4.79
CA LEU A 438 11.83 -11.11 4.32
C LEU A 438 10.80 -11.33 5.43
N TRP A 439 10.87 -12.46 6.14
CA TRP A 439 9.97 -12.77 7.24
C TRP A 439 10.00 -11.69 8.32
N ASN A 440 11.19 -11.35 8.82
CA ASN A 440 11.31 -10.33 9.86
C ASN A 440 10.85 -8.95 9.35
N ARG A 441 11.14 -8.60 8.08
CA ARG A 441 10.69 -7.35 7.44
C ARG A 441 9.17 -7.27 7.25
N LEU A 442 8.49 -8.41 7.11
CA LEU A 442 7.03 -8.53 7.09
C LEU A 442 6.42 -8.39 8.49
N MET A 443 7.09 -8.86 9.54
CA MET A 443 6.62 -8.75 10.94
C MET A 443 6.81 -7.35 11.53
N THR A 444 7.96 -6.70 11.30
CA THR A 444 8.26 -5.38 11.89
C THR A 444 7.92 -4.20 10.97
N GLY A 445 7.74 -4.44 9.68
CA GLY A 445 7.53 -3.37 8.72
C GLY A 445 8.77 -2.46 8.58
N PRO A 446 8.60 -1.17 8.23
CA PRO A 446 9.70 -0.23 7.97
C PRO A 446 10.67 -0.01 9.13
N THR A 447 10.29 -0.37 10.36
CA THR A 447 11.16 -0.29 11.54
C THR A 447 12.22 -1.39 11.61
N TYR A 448 12.25 -2.34 10.65
CA TYR A 448 13.24 -3.42 10.63
C TYR A 448 14.67 -2.87 10.50
N ASN A 449 15.42 -2.83 11.60
CA ASN A 449 16.74 -2.25 11.62
C ASN A 449 17.83 -3.25 11.21
N LEU A 450 18.13 -3.29 9.91
CA LEU A 450 19.27 -4.05 9.35
C LEU A 450 20.62 -3.70 10.00
N SER A 451 20.73 -2.59 10.73
CA SER A 451 21.98 -2.19 11.39
C SER A 451 22.33 -3.02 12.61
N LEU A 452 21.30 -3.56 13.28
CA LEU A 452 21.44 -4.37 14.48
C LEU A 452 21.25 -5.86 14.16
N ALA A 453 20.57 -6.19 13.05
CA ALA A 453 20.35 -7.56 12.61
C ALA A 453 21.66 -8.24 12.20
N VAL A 454 22.00 -9.33 12.89
CA VAL A 454 23.04 -10.27 12.48
C VAL A 454 22.32 -11.50 11.95
N LEU A 455 21.99 -11.51 10.65
CA LEU A 455 21.13 -12.53 10.03
C LEU A 455 21.60 -13.99 10.20
N SER A 456 22.85 -14.25 10.59
CA SER A 456 23.32 -15.58 11.04
C SER A 456 22.83 -16.03 12.43
N GLN A 457 22.50 -15.09 13.32
CA GLN A 457 22.36 -15.31 14.77
C GLN A 457 20.99 -14.89 15.32
N ASP A 458 20.32 -13.88 14.74
CA ASP A 458 18.97 -13.51 15.22
C ASP A 458 17.96 -14.66 15.05
N SER A 459 16.83 -14.55 15.72
CA SER A 459 15.66 -15.40 15.53
C SER A 459 14.75 -14.91 14.40
N TYR A 460 13.77 -15.74 14.02
CA TYR A 460 12.57 -15.33 13.28
C TYR A 460 11.59 -14.70 14.27
N TYR A 461 11.07 -13.53 13.94
CA TYR A 461 10.15 -12.83 14.84
C TYR A 461 8.74 -13.39 14.76
N CYS A 462 8.07 -13.47 15.90
CA CYS A 462 6.63 -13.74 15.94
C CYS A 462 5.81 -12.47 15.65
N PRO A 463 4.57 -12.60 15.15
CA PRO A 463 3.62 -11.49 15.12
C PRO A 463 3.43 -10.89 16.53
N SER A 464 3.40 -9.57 16.63
CA SER A 464 3.25 -8.87 17.91
C SER A 464 1.80 -8.89 18.38
N MET A 465 1.52 -9.16 19.66
CA MET A 465 0.13 -9.08 20.17
C MET A 465 -0.52 -7.69 20.03
N GLY A 466 0.28 -6.61 19.93
CA GLY A 466 -0.24 -5.27 19.65
C GLY A 466 -0.54 -5.01 18.17
N CYS A 467 0.00 -5.81 17.26
CA CYS A 467 -0.31 -5.81 15.84
C CYS A 467 0.11 -7.15 15.19
N PRO A 468 -0.75 -8.18 15.27
CA PRO A 468 -0.41 -9.57 14.95
C PRO A 468 -0.62 -9.91 13.46
N TYR A 469 -0.43 -8.92 12.60
CA TYR A 469 -0.69 -8.97 11.17
C TYR A 469 0.61 -8.70 10.39
N PHE A 470 0.66 -9.09 9.11
CA PHE A 470 1.72 -8.62 8.21
C PHE A 470 1.70 -7.10 8.12
N ARG A 471 2.88 -6.47 8.12
CA ARG A 471 2.99 -5.01 8.01
C ARG A 471 2.87 -4.57 6.56
N THR A 472 1.68 -4.12 6.21
CA THR A 472 1.27 -3.65 4.89
C THR A 472 1.10 -2.12 4.88
N PRO A 473 0.96 -1.47 3.71
CA PRO A 473 0.60 -0.05 3.66
C PRO A 473 -0.71 0.26 4.41
N ALA A 474 -1.67 -0.67 4.41
CA ALA A 474 -2.98 -0.51 5.03
C ALA A 474 -2.95 -0.41 6.58
N ASN A 475 -2.00 -1.06 7.26
CA ASN A 475 -1.85 -1.00 8.73
C ASN A 475 -0.59 -0.25 9.20
N ARG A 476 0.04 0.54 8.32
CA ARG A 476 1.28 1.29 8.61
C ARG A 476 1.13 2.33 9.72
N GLN A 477 0.03 3.09 9.71
CA GLN A 477 -0.23 4.16 10.68
C GLN A 477 -0.95 3.64 11.93
N TYR A 478 -1.94 2.76 11.76
CA TYR A 478 -2.74 2.22 12.84
C TYR A 478 -3.04 0.74 12.59
N CYS A 479 -3.01 -0.06 13.66
CA CYS A 479 -3.30 -1.48 13.61
C CYS A 479 -4.57 -1.76 14.42
N ARG A 480 -5.61 -2.26 13.74
CA ARG A 480 -6.95 -2.41 14.32
C ARG A 480 -7.16 -3.84 14.80
N LEU A 481 -7.34 -4.01 16.10
CA LEU A 481 -7.73 -5.29 16.70
C LEU A 481 -9.25 -5.31 16.88
N ILE A 482 -9.91 -6.37 16.40
CA ILE A 482 -11.36 -6.58 16.55
C ILE A 482 -11.55 -7.99 17.12
N ARG A 483 -12.09 -8.14 18.32
CA ARG A 483 -12.36 -9.48 18.89
C ARG A 483 -13.71 -10.00 18.40
N HIS A 484 -13.85 -11.31 18.24
CA HIS A 484 -15.12 -11.93 17.87
C HIS A 484 -16.24 -11.57 18.86
N VAL A 485 -15.94 -11.57 20.16
CA VAL A 485 -16.88 -11.20 21.23
C VAL A 485 -17.44 -9.77 21.08
N ASP A 486 -16.60 -8.81 20.66
CA ASP A 486 -17.03 -7.42 20.46
C ASP A 486 -17.96 -7.27 19.24
N VAL A 487 -17.83 -8.15 18.23
CA VAL A 487 -18.70 -8.19 17.05
C VAL A 487 -20.03 -8.86 17.37
N VAL A 488 -20.02 -10.00 18.07
CA VAL A 488 -21.24 -10.70 18.51
C VAL A 488 -22.09 -9.75 19.37
N LYS A 489 -21.50 -9.12 20.38
CA LYS A 489 -22.20 -8.16 21.25
C LYS A 489 -22.79 -6.98 20.47
N ARG A 490 -22.06 -6.43 19.49
CA ARG A 490 -22.58 -5.34 18.65
C ARG A 490 -23.76 -5.80 17.79
N ASN A 491 -23.71 -7.03 17.25
CA ASN A 491 -24.80 -7.59 16.46
C ASN A 491 -26.04 -7.83 17.34
N GLU A 492 -25.87 -8.34 18.56
CA GLU A 492 -26.95 -8.47 19.56
C GLU A 492 -27.56 -7.10 19.90
N GLU A 493 -26.73 -6.08 20.16
CA GLU A 493 -27.18 -4.69 20.41
C GLU A 493 -27.95 -4.09 19.23
N ILE A 494 -27.56 -4.41 17.99
CA ILE A 494 -28.28 -3.98 16.77
C ILE A 494 -29.64 -4.69 16.66
N MET A 495 -29.72 -6.00 16.90
CA MET A 495 -30.99 -6.75 16.86
C MET A 495 -31.94 -6.28 17.97
N LEU A 496 -31.46 -6.17 19.21
CA LEU A 496 -32.20 -5.60 20.35
C LEU A 496 -32.55 -4.12 20.17
N GLY A 497 -31.81 -3.41 19.30
CA GLY A 497 -32.07 -2.04 18.91
C GLY A 497 -33.21 -1.90 17.90
N ASN A 498 -33.34 -2.84 16.96
CA ASN A 498 -34.43 -2.87 15.98
C ASN A 498 -35.78 -3.26 16.58
N ASP A 499 -35.80 -4.08 17.64
CA ASP A 499 -37.04 -4.44 18.36
C ASP A 499 -37.59 -3.32 19.26
N ARG A 500 -36.83 -2.23 19.46
CA ARG A 500 -37.39 -1.03 20.08
C ARG A 500 -38.11 -0.22 19.00
N PRO A 501 -39.45 -0.12 19.01
CA PRO A 501 -40.16 0.67 18.01
C PRO A 501 -39.61 2.09 18.04
N MET A 502 -39.07 2.53 16.89
CA MET A 502 -38.27 3.74 16.78
C MET A 502 -39.02 4.92 17.40
N ARG A 503 -38.65 5.31 18.62
CA ARG A 503 -39.20 6.44 19.37
C ARG A 503 -38.65 7.74 18.77
N ARG A 504 -38.94 7.94 17.48
CA ARG A 504 -38.68 9.13 16.67
C ARG A 504 -39.23 10.29 17.49
N SER A 505 -38.33 11.06 18.12
CA SER A 505 -38.70 11.93 19.24
C SER A 505 -39.89 12.80 18.83
N ARG A 506 -40.98 12.72 19.60
CA ARG A 506 -42.20 13.52 19.34
C ARG A 506 -41.87 15.01 19.23
N GLN A 507 -40.81 15.48 19.91
CA GLN A 507 -40.29 16.84 19.77
C GLN A 507 -39.88 17.19 18.34
N LYS A 508 -39.24 16.30 17.58
CA LYS A 508 -38.91 16.57 16.16
C LYS A 508 -40.18 16.70 15.32
N LEU A 509 -41.18 15.85 15.55
CA LEU A 509 -42.48 15.95 14.86
C LEU A 509 -43.20 17.26 15.18
N TYR A 510 -43.29 17.65 16.46
CA TYR A 510 -43.88 18.91 16.88
C TYR A 510 -43.09 20.13 16.41
N ALA A 511 -41.75 20.06 16.34
CA ALA A 511 -40.92 21.14 15.80
C ALA A 511 -41.14 21.33 14.29
N THR A 512 -41.27 20.25 13.51
CA THR A 512 -41.59 20.32 12.07
C THR A 512 -43.01 20.81 11.84
N ALA A 513 -44.00 20.34 12.62
CA ALA A 513 -45.37 20.84 12.53
C ALA A 513 -45.48 22.33 12.91
N GLY A 514 -44.79 22.75 13.98
CA GLY A 514 -44.74 24.14 14.43
C GLY A 514 -44.11 25.07 13.40
N THR A 515 -43.01 24.66 12.73
CA THR A 515 -42.40 25.47 11.66
C THR A 515 -43.34 25.63 10.45
N VAL A 516 -44.06 24.57 10.04
CA VAL A 516 -45.06 24.68 8.96
C VAL A 516 -46.19 25.65 9.31
N VAL A 517 -46.70 25.62 10.55
CA VAL A 517 -47.75 26.55 11.01
C VAL A 517 -47.24 27.99 11.03
N VAL A 518 -46.04 28.24 11.54
CA VAL A 518 -45.44 29.60 11.58
C VAL A 518 -45.21 30.14 10.17
N ILE A 519 -44.65 29.34 9.25
CA ILE A 519 -44.47 29.74 7.85
C ILE A 519 -45.82 30.07 7.20
N SER A 520 -46.83 29.22 7.39
CA SER A 520 -48.17 29.43 6.85
C SER A 520 -48.77 30.76 7.35
N PHE A 521 -48.70 31.03 8.66
CA PHE A 521 -49.17 32.28 9.26
C PHE A 521 -48.45 33.51 8.71
N LEU A 522 -47.13 33.45 8.56
CA LEU A 522 -46.32 34.53 7.97
C LEU A 522 -46.69 34.79 6.50
N THR A 523 -46.93 33.74 5.70
CA THR A 523 -47.38 33.93 4.30
C THR A 523 -48.76 34.60 4.20
N VAL A 524 -49.70 34.24 5.08
CA VAL A 524 -51.03 34.88 5.13
C VAL A 524 -50.92 36.35 5.54
N LEU A 525 -50.06 36.70 6.51
CA LEU A 525 -49.82 38.09 6.91
C LEU A 525 -49.16 38.92 5.79
N LEU A 526 -48.20 38.35 5.06
CA LEU A 526 -47.55 39.00 3.91
C LEU A 526 -48.54 39.25 2.76
N ILE A 527 -49.31 38.23 2.36
CA ILE A 527 -50.30 38.37 1.30
C ILE A 527 -51.40 39.36 1.73
N GLY A 528 -51.85 39.28 2.99
CA GLY A 528 -52.83 40.20 3.56
C GLY A 528 -52.35 41.65 3.59
N THR A 529 -51.10 41.92 3.96
CA THR A 529 -50.53 43.28 3.91
C THR A 529 -50.34 43.79 2.48
N ILE A 530 -49.92 42.94 1.53
CA ILE A 530 -49.84 43.29 0.10
C ILE A 530 -51.22 43.66 -0.46
N LEU A 531 -52.25 42.85 -0.20
CA LEU A 531 -53.62 43.11 -0.65
C LEU A 531 -54.20 44.37 0.02
N TYR A 532 -53.95 44.58 1.31
CA TYR A 532 -54.38 45.78 2.03
C TYR A 532 -53.71 47.05 1.48
N GLN A 533 -52.39 47.01 1.20
CA GLN A 533 -51.69 48.13 0.57
C GLN A 533 -52.23 48.41 -0.84
N LYS A 534 -52.48 47.37 -1.65
CA LYS A 534 -53.06 47.51 -3.00
C LYS A 534 -54.46 48.14 -2.94
N SER A 535 -55.32 47.70 -2.02
CA SER A 535 -56.64 48.29 -1.79
C SER A 535 -56.57 49.75 -1.33
N LYS A 536 -55.61 50.10 -0.46
CA LYS A 536 -55.37 51.47 -0.01
C LYS A 536 -54.85 52.37 -1.14
N TYR A 537 -54.06 51.83 -2.08
CA TYR A 537 -53.64 52.53 -3.30
C TYR A 537 -54.83 52.79 -4.25
N GLU A 538 -55.67 51.78 -4.52
CA GLU A 538 -56.89 51.97 -5.34
C GLU A 538 -57.85 53.01 -4.75
N LYS A 539 -58.02 53.05 -3.42
CA LYS A 539 -58.81 54.10 -2.77
C LYS A 539 -58.20 55.49 -2.98
N ARG A 540 -56.88 55.67 -2.87
CA ARG A 540 -56.25 56.98 -3.13
C ARG A 540 -56.42 57.44 -4.58
N ILE A 541 -56.32 56.53 -5.55
CA ILE A 541 -56.53 56.87 -6.97
C ILE A 541 -57.98 57.32 -7.21
N ARG A 542 -58.96 56.68 -6.56
CA ARG A 542 -60.38 57.06 -6.69
C ARG A 542 -60.70 58.45 -6.12
N TYR A 543 -60.14 58.80 -4.96
CA TYR A 543 -60.30 60.16 -4.38
C TYR A 543 -59.44 61.23 -5.08
N GLY A 544 -58.30 60.85 -5.68
CA GLY A 544 -57.48 61.76 -6.47
C GLY A 544 -58.15 62.15 -7.80
N LYS A 545 -58.96 61.25 -8.39
CA LYS A 545 -59.66 61.52 -9.65
C LYS A 545 -60.86 62.47 -9.46
N SER A 546 -61.67 62.28 -8.42
CA SER A 546 -62.80 63.19 -8.14
C SER A 546 -62.36 64.63 -7.85
N PHE A 547 -61.21 64.82 -7.18
CA PHE A 547 -60.67 66.15 -6.88
C PHE A 547 -60.06 66.88 -8.09
N LEU A 548 -59.87 66.19 -9.22
CA LEU A 548 -59.46 66.79 -10.50
C LEU A 548 -60.66 67.12 -11.38
N GLU A 549 -61.67 66.25 -11.43
CA GLU A 549 -62.94 66.52 -12.14
C GLU A 549 -63.70 67.73 -11.55
N ASP A 550 -63.70 67.91 -10.21
CA ASP A 550 -64.29 69.11 -9.57
C ASP A 550 -63.54 70.42 -9.93
N LYS A 551 -62.24 70.35 -10.30
CA LYS A 551 -61.42 71.53 -10.63
C LYS A 551 -61.43 71.90 -12.11
N GLU A 552 -61.56 70.95 -13.02
CA GLU A 552 -61.77 71.26 -14.44
C GLU A 552 -63.13 71.95 -14.66
N MET A 553 -64.18 71.51 -13.95
CA MET A 553 -65.51 72.09 -14.07
C MET A 553 -65.66 73.52 -13.48
N GLU A 554 -64.79 73.91 -12.54
CA GLU A 554 -64.74 75.29 -12.02
C GLU A 554 -64.01 76.24 -12.99
N LEU A 555 -62.98 75.76 -13.69
CA LEU A 555 -62.15 76.55 -14.61
C LEU A 555 -62.87 76.90 -15.93
N ASP A 556 -63.65 75.97 -16.50
CA ASP A 556 -64.41 76.19 -17.74
C ASP A 556 -65.57 77.20 -17.57
N SER A 557 -65.97 77.52 -16.33
CA SER A 557 -67.01 78.53 -16.07
C SER A 557 -66.46 79.96 -16.06
N LEU A 558 -65.16 80.16 -15.83
CA LEU A 558 -64.53 81.49 -15.78
C LEU A 558 -64.04 82.02 -17.14
N THR A 559 -63.89 81.17 -18.14
CA THR A 559 -63.44 81.55 -19.50
C THR A 559 -64.57 81.94 -20.45
N ALA A 560 -65.84 81.88 -20.01
CA ALA A 560 -67.02 82.27 -20.80
C ALA A 560 -67.48 83.73 -20.56
N LYS A 561 -66.64 84.58 -19.94
CA LYS A 561 -66.92 86.01 -19.67
C LYS A 561 -65.68 86.92 -19.83
N ILE A 562 -65.10 86.95 -21.03
CA ILE A 562 -64.43 88.13 -21.61
C ILE A 562 -64.87 88.22 -23.08
#